data_AF-A0A366WVY7-F1
#
_entry.id   AF-A0A366WVY7-F1
#
_cell.length_a   1.000
_cell.length_b   1.000
_cell.length_c   1.000
_cell.angle_alpha   90.00
_cell.angle_beta   90.00
_cell.angle_gamma   90.00
#
_symmetry.space_group_name_H-M   'P 1'
#
loop_
_entity.id
_entity.type
_entity.pdbx_description
1 polymer ?
#
loop_
_entity_poly.entity_id
_entity_poly.type
_entity_poly.pdbx_seq_one_letter_code
_entity_poly.pdbx_strand_id
1 'polypeptide(L)' 'MELYTILRQFADSWMLLFLFSVFVAVVIWAFRPGSSKTYEDTANIPFRHEDKPATSKEARQ' A
#
# COMPACT_ATOMS: atom_id res chain seq x y z
N MET A 1 10.48 -43.93 0.34
CA MET A 1 10.64 -42.85 1.35
C MET A 1 11.21 -41.57 0.75
N GLU A 2 12.15 -41.63 -0.21
CA GLU A 2 12.68 -40.46 -0.94
C GLU A 2 11.63 -39.48 -1.48
N LEU A 3 10.69 -39.97 -2.31
CA LEU A 3 9.65 -39.12 -2.91
C LEU A 3 8.74 -38.45 -1.87
N TYR A 4 8.37 -39.19 -0.81
CA TYR A 4 7.53 -38.65 0.27
C TYR A 4 8.23 -37.49 1.00
N THR A 5 9.53 -37.65 1.30
CA THR A 5 10.32 -36.60 1.94
C THR A 5 10.38 -35.33 1.10
N ILE A 6 10.57 -35.47 -0.22
CA ILE A 6 10.60 -34.33 -1.16
C ILE A 6 9.24 -33.61 -1.18
N LEU A 7 8.13 -34.34 -1.36
CA LEU A 7 6.80 -33.73 -1.36
C LEU A 7 6.45 -33.07 -0.02
N ARG A 8 6.91 -33.66 1.10
CA ARG A 8 6.68 -33.11 2.43
C ARG A 8 7.41 -31.80 2.66
N GLN A 9 8.70 -31.73 2.34
CA GLN A 9 9.47 -30.48 2.48
C GLN A 9 8.89 -29.35 1.61
N PHE A 10 8.40 -29.70 0.42
CA PHE A 10 7.68 -28.77 -0.44
C PHE A 10 6.39 -28.29 0.23
N ALA A 11 5.52 -29.21 0.67
CA ALA A 11 4.26 -28.92 1.37
C ALA A 11 4.46 -28.02 2.60
N ASP A 12 5.48 -28.32 3.40
CA ASP A 12 5.79 -27.60 4.65
C ASP A 12 6.21 -26.13 4.39
N SER A 13 6.75 -25.82 3.20
CA SER A 13 7.28 -24.48 2.88
C SER A 13 6.26 -23.54 2.19
N TRP A 14 5.11 -24.03 1.76
CA TRP A 14 4.15 -23.25 0.97
C TRP A 14 3.49 -22.10 1.72
N MET A 15 3.14 -22.30 3.00
CA MET A 15 2.52 -21.25 3.80
C MET A 15 3.49 -20.08 4.01
N LEU A 16 4.77 -20.38 4.24
CA LEU A 16 5.81 -19.36 4.38
C LEU A 16 6.00 -18.57 3.08
N LEU A 17 6.05 -19.26 1.93
CA LEU A 17 6.13 -18.62 0.61
C LEU A 17 4.90 -17.75 0.31
N PHE A 18 3.70 -18.22 0.70
CA PHE A 18 2.47 -17.44 0.55
C PHE A 18 2.54 -16.14 1.34
N LEU A 19 2.88 -16.20 2.63
CA LEU A 19 3.00 -15.01 3.49
C LEU A 19 4.06 -14.04 2.97
N PHE A 20 5.21 -14.56 2.53
CA PHE A 20 6.27 -13.76 1.92
C PHE A 20 5.79 -13.06 0.62
N SER A 21 5.07 -13.78 -0.23
CA SER A 21 4.55 -13.22 -1.49
C SER A 21 3.51 -12.12 -1.23
N VAL A 22 2.60 -12.34 -0.27
CA VAL A 22 1.62 -11.32 0.15
C VAL A 22 2.33 -10.08 0.69
N PHE A 23 3.34 -10.26 1.54
CA PHE A 23 4.13 -9.14 2.06
C PHE A 23 4.77 -8.31 0.94
N VAL A 24 5.46 -8.97 -0.01
CA VAL A 24 6.07 -8.29 -1.16
C VAL A 24 5.00 -7.59 -2.01
N ALA A 25 3.84 -8.21 -2.23
CA ALA A 25 2.74 -7.59 -2.95
C ALA A 25 2.23 -6.31 -2.27
N VAL A 26 2.07 -6.32 -0.94
CA VAL A 26 1.67 -5.14 -0.16
C VAL A 26 2.74 -4.04 -0.24
N VAL A 27 4.02 -4.40 -0.12
CA VAL A 27 5.13 -3.45 -0.28
C VAL A 27 5.09 -2.79 -1.65
N ILE A 28 5.02 -3.59 -2.73
CA ILE A 28 4.94 -3.07 -4.10
C ILE A 28 3.70 -2.18 -4.28
N TRP A 29 2.56 -2.57 -3.71
CA TRP A 29 1.33 -1.78 -3.77
C TRP A 29 1.45 -0.44 -3.03
N ALA A 30 2.06 -0.43 -1.85
CA ALA A 30 2.29 0.78 -1.06
C ALA A 30 3.24 1.77 -1.77
N PHE A 31 4.30 1.25 -2.40
CA PHE A 31 5.27 2.05 -3.15
C PHE A 31 4.91 2.26 -4.62
N ARG A 32 3.73 1.82 -5.06
CA ARG A 32 3.26 2.02 -6.44
C ARG A 32 3.22 3.53 -6.74
N PRO A 33 3.93 4.01 -7.78
CA PRO A 33 3.90 5.41 -8.17
C PRO A 33 2.47 5.80 -8.58
N GLY A 34 1.91 6.79 -7.88
CA GLY A 34 0.52 7.26 -8.06
C GLY A 34 -0.34 7.29 -6.79
N SER A 35 0.06 6.62 -5.70
CA SER A 35 -0.66 6.76 -4.42
C SER A 35 -0.46 8.14 -3.78
N SER A 36 0.65 8.82 -4.12
CA SER A 36 1.01 10.13 -3.55
C SER A 36 -0.04 11.22 -3.76
N LYS A 37 -0.76 11.24 -4.89
CA LYS A 37 -1.73 12.31 -5.20
C LYS A 37 -2.88 12.39 -4.18
N THR A 38 -3.37 11.24 -3.71
CA THR A 38 -4.43 11.20 -2.69
C THR A 38 -3.90 11.65 -1.32
N TYR A 39 -2.67 11.27 -0.99
CA TYR A 39 -2.04 11.66 0.27
C TYR A 39 -1.63 13.14 0.28
N GLU A 40 -1.23 13.68 -0.87
CA GLU A 40 -0.82 15.07 -1.04
C GLU A 40 -2.00 16.03 -0.87
N ASP A 41 -3.17 15.74 -1.44
CA ASP A 41 -4.37 16.59 -1.23
C ASP A 41 -4.80 16.60 0.24
N THR A 42 -4.81 15.44 0.90
CA THR A 42 -5.16 15.34 2.33
C THR A 42 -4.14 16.06 3.22
N ALA A 43 -2.84 15.88 2.96
CA ALA A 43 -1.77 16.54 3.71
C ALA A 43 -1.79 18.07 3.55
N ASN A 44 -2.29 18.57 2.42
CA ASN A 44 -2.41 20.00 2.16
C ASN A 44 -3.69 20.64 2.75
N ILE A 45 -4.62 19.88 3.35
CA ILE A 45 -5.84 20.45 3.94
C ILE A 45 -5.55 21.60 4.93
N PRO A 46 -4.59 21.48 5.88
CA PRO A 46 -4.26 22.58 6.79
C PRO A 46 -3.59 23.77 6.11
N PHE A 47 -2.87 23.54 5.00
CA PHE A 47 -2.07 24.55 4.30
C PHE A 47 -2.80 25.19 3.10
N ARG A 48 -3.97 24.66 2.70
CA ARG A 48 -4.72 25.10 1.51
C ARG A 48 -5.08 26.59 1.45
N HIS A 49 -5.03 27.28 2.60
CA HIS A 49 -5.41 28.69 2.74
C HIS A 49 -4.37 29.49 3.53
N GLU A 50 -3.11 29.03 3.56
CA GLU A 50 -2.03 29.71 4.31
C GLU A 50 -1.74 31.10 3.75
N ASP A 51 -1.73 31.25 2.42
CA ASP A 51 -1.47 32.54 1.74
C ASP A 51 -2.68 33.49 1.72
N LYS A 52 -3.90 32.93 1.73
CA LYS A 52 -5.15 33.70 1.66
C LYS A 52 -6.35 32.90 2.17
N PRO A 53 -7.34 33.55 2.80
CA PRO A 53 -8.56 32.90 3.23
C PRO A 53 -9.37 32.32 2.06
N ALA A 54 -10.14 31.26 2.33
CA ALA A 54 -11.02 30.62 1.36
C ALA A 54 -12.04 31.60 0.78
N THR A 55 -12.25 31.57 -0.53
CA THR A 55 -13.32 32.33 -1.17
C THR A 55 -14.69 31.70 -0.89
N SER A 56 -15.77 32.49 -1.01
CA SER A 56 -17.13 32.00 -0.76
C SER A 56 -17.60 30.87 -1.71
N LYS A 57 -16.91 30.67 -2.84
CA LYS A 57 -17.13 29.53 -3.75
C LYS A 57 -16.38 28.29 -3.28
N GLU A 58 -15.13 28.44 -2.83
CA GLU A 58 -14.29 27.34 -2.33
C GLU A 58 -14.82 26.77 -1.01
N ALA A 59 -15.36 27.62 -0.12
CA ALA A 59 -15.95 27.18 1.15
C ALA A 59 -17.28 26.41 1.00
N ARG A 60 -17.87 26.41 -0.21
CA ARG A 60 -19.13 25.71 -0.52
C ARG A 60 -18.93 24.38 -1.24
N GLN A 61 -17.69 24.07 -1.64
CA GLN A 61 -17.31 22.78 -2.23
C GLN A 61 -16.82 21.83 -1.15
#